data_AF-A0A2A4XJ28-F1
#
_entry.id   AF-A0A2A4XJ28-F1
#
_cell.length_a   1.000
_cell.length_b   1.000
_cell.length_c   1.000
_cell.angle_alpha   90.00
_cell.angle_beta   90.00
_cell.angle_gamma   90.00
#
_symmetry.space_group_name_H-M   'P 1'
#
loop_
_entity.id
_entity.type
_entity.pdbx_description
1 polymer ?
#
loop_
_entity_poly.entity_id
_entity_poly.type
_entity_poly.pdbx_seq_one_letter_code
_entity_poly.pdbx_strand_id
1 'polypeptide(L)'
;MLKSMAYASLSPQSKALLTLMQLHWDNDKPVDYGVREALKNIPCAFGTARKAFSQLQDRGFIVKMDESEFNSRTGSKARSWRLTYMPYTSKAPTNEWENWVDKN
;
A
#
# COMPACT_ATOMS: atom_id res chain seq x y z
N MET A 1 2.46 -6.37 -14.24
CA MET A 1 2.40 -6.52 -12.78
C MET A 1 2.54 -7.97 -12.30
N LEU A 2 1.54 -8.86 -12.41
CA LEU A 2 1.56 -10.18 -11.72
C LEU A 2 2.74 -11.11 -12.10
N LYS A 3 3.31 -10.93 -13.30
CA LYS A 3 4.47 -11.68 -13.80
C LYS A 3 5.81 -11.05 -13.40
N SER A 4 5.82 -9.91 -12.71
CA SER A 4 7.06 -9.21 -12.35
C SER A 4 7.75 -9.85 -11.15
N MET A 5 9.08 -9.71 -11.08
CA MET A 5 9.87 -10.17 -9.94
C MET A 5 9.48 -9.45 -8.65
N ALA A 6 9.16 -8.15 -8.75
CA ALA A 6 8.66 -7.35 -7.63
C ALA A 6 7.38 -7.95 -7.02
N TYR A 7 6.42 -8.38 -7.85
CA TYR A 7 5.19 -9.00 -7.36
C TYR A 7 5.45 -10.42 -6.84
N ALA A 8 6.29 -11.20 -7.53
CA ALA A 8 6.63 -12.55 -7.12
C ALA A 8 7.27 -12.60 -5.73
N SER A 9 8.14 -11.63 -5.41
CA SER A 9 8.87 -11.53 -4.15
C SER A 9 8.03 -11.03 -2.96
N LEU A 10 6.75 -10.68 -3.18
CA LEU A 10 5.83 -10.30 -2.10
C LEU A 10 5.44 -11.51 -1.24
N SER A 11 5.34 -11.29 0.07
CA SER A 11 4.73 -12.24 0.99
C SER A 11 3.24 -12.43 0.67
N PRO A 12 2.62 -13.55 1.08
CA PRO A 12 1.18 -13.76 0.92
C PRO A 12 0.34 -12.64 1.53
N GLN A 13 0.75 -12.12 2.69
CA GLN A 13 0.05 -11.03 3.40
C GLN A 13 0.15 -9.72 2.63
N SER A 14 1.30 -9.42 2.01
CA SER A 14 1.45 -8.22 1.17
C SER A 14 0.62 -8.32 -0.11
N LYS A 15 0.53 -9.51 -0.73
CA LYS A 15 -0.35 -9.73 -1.89
C LYS A 15 -1.81 -9.51 -1.51
N ALA A 16 -2.26 -10.03 -0.37
CA ALA A 16 -3.61 -9.81 0.13
C ALA A 16 -3.88 -8.32 0.44
N LEU A 17 -2.95 -7.65 1.10
CA LEU A 17 -3.04 -6.22 1.41
C LEU A 17 -3.17 -5.38 0.13
N LEU A 18 -2.38 -5.69 -0.89
CA LEU A 18 -2.40 -5.00 -2.17
C LEU A 18 -3.78 -5.10 -2.84
N THR A 19 -4.39 -6.29 -2.83
CA THR A 19 -5.75 -6.50 -3.34
C THR A 19 -6.78 -5.72 -2.53
N LEU A 20 -6.68 -5.71 -1.20
CA LEU A 20 -7.60 -4.95 -0.35
C LEU A 20 -7.49 -3.45 -0.62
N MET A 21 -6.27 -2.89 -0.68
CA MET A 21 -6.08 -1.48 -0.99
C MET A 21 -6.63 -1.11 -2.38
N GLN A 22 -6.54 -2.01 -3.35
CA GLN A 22 -7.12 -1.81 -4.68
C GLN A 22 -8.66 -1.73 -4.65
N LEU A 23 -9.34 -2.44 -3.74
CA LEU A 23 -10.79 -2.33 -3.59
C LEU A 23 -11.22 -0.95 -3.07
N HIS A 24 -10.36 -0.29 -2.31
CA HIS A 24 -10.59 1.06 -1.77
C HIS A 24 -10.00 2.17 -2.66
N TRP A 25 -9.45 1.82 -3.83
CA TRP A 25 -8.85 2.79 -4.73
C TRP A 25 -9.88 3.73 -5.36
N ASP A 26 -9.46 4.97 -5.50
CA ASP A 26 -10.18 6.05 -6.15
C ASP A 26 -9.16 6.90 -6.91
N ASN A 27 -9.54 7.45 -8.07
CA ASN A 27 -8.64 8.26 -8.89
C ASN A 27 -8.35 9.62 -8.25
N ASP A 28 -9.29 10.16 -7.47
CA ASP A 28 -9.26 11.55 -7.03
C ASP A 28 -8.81 11.68 -5.56
N LYS A 29 -8.75 10.58 -4.81
CA LYS A 29 -8.30 10.55 -3.41
C LYS A 29 -7.35 9.40 -3.11
N PRO A 30 -6.40 9.57 -2.18
CA PRO A 30 -5.55 8.48 -1.74
C PRO A 30 -6.35 7.43 -0.96
N VAL A 31 -5.81 6.22 -0.90
CA VAL A 31 -6.36 5.10 -0.15
C VAL A 31 -6.02 5.27 1.32
N ASP A 32 -7.00 5.66 2.13
CA ASP A 32 -6.89 5.71 3.58
C ASP A 32 -7.04 4.30 4.15
N TYR A 33 -5.92 3.58 4.29
CA TYR A 33 -5.92 2.19 4.75
C TYR A 33 -4.80 1.93 5.74
N GLY A 34 -5.18 1.70 7.00
CA GLY A 34 -4.26 1.59 8.13
C GLY A 34 -3.97 0.15 8.57
N VAL A 35 -2.94 -0.02 9.41
CA VAL A 35 -2.58 -1.33 9.99
C VAL A 35 -3.74 -1.96 10.76
N ARG A 36 -4.54 -1.16 11.47
CA ARG A 36 -5.72 -1.65 12.21
C ARG A 36 -6.77 -2.25 11.28
N GLU A 37 -6.98 -1.66 10.12
CA GLU A 37 -7.93 -2.14 9.12
C GLU A 37 -7.39 -3.39 8.40
N ALA A 38 -6.10 -3.39 8.08
CA ALA A 38 -5.42 -4.57 7.55
C ALA A 38 -5.56 -5.77 8.49
N LEU A 39 -5.42 -5.58 9.81
CA LEU A 39 -5.56 -6.67 10.80
C LEU A 39 -6.98 -7.21 10.94
N LYS A 40 -8.00 -6.40 10.63
CA LYS A 40 -9.39 -6.88 10.62
C LYS A 40 -9.66 -7.81 9.44
N ASN A 41 -9.00 -7.58 8.30
CA ASN A 41 -9.25 -8.27 7.05
C ASN A 41 -8.21 -9.36 6.73
N ILE A 42 -7.02 -9.28 7.30
CA ILE A 42 -5.92 -10.21 7.09
C ILE A 42 -5.58 -10.85 8.44
N PRO A 43 -5.86 -12.15 8.64
CA PRO A 43 -5.54 -12.84 9.89
C PRO A 43 -4.03 -12.98 10.05
N CYS A 44 -3.41 -12.00 10.71
CA CYS A 44 -1.98 -11.95 10.93
C CYS A 44 -1.63 -11.13 12.18
N ALA A 45 -0.39 -11.25 12.65
CA ALA A 45 0.11 -10.44 13.74
C ALA A 45 0.32 -8.98 13.30
N PHE A 46 0.22 -8.05 14.25
CA PHE A 46 0.45 -6.62 14.01
C PHE A 46 1.79 -6.34 13.31
N GLY A 47 2.86 -7.00 13.75
CA GLY A 47 4.19 -6.87 13.14
C GLY A 47 4.22 -7.31 11.67
N THR A 48 3.46 -8.36 11.32
CA THR A 48 3.35 -8.86 9.95
C THR A 48 2.59 -7.87 9.07
N ALA A 49 1.47 -7.33 9.53
CA ALA A 49 0.74 -6.29 8.80
C ALA A 49 1.63 -5.06 8.54
N ARG A 50 2.38 -4.58 9.54
CA ARG A 50 3.31 -3.46 9.37
C ARG A 50 4.42 -3.76 8.36
N LYS A 51 4.99 -4.97 8.40
CA LYS A 51 5.99 -5.42 7.42
C LYS A 51 5.39 -5.49 6.01
N ALA A 52 4.12 -5.86 5.87
CA ALA A 52 3.46 -5.91 4.57
C ALA A 52 3.38 -4.54 3.90
N PHE A 53 2.97 -3.48 4.63
CA PHE A 53 3.01 -2.11 4.11
C PHE A 53 4.42 -1.68 3.70
N SER A 54 5.42 -1.98 4.55
CA SER A 54 6.82 -1.64 4.26
C SER A 54 7.29 -2.34 2.98
N GLN A 55 7.02 -3.65 2.87
CA GLN A 55 7.36 -4.45 1.70
C GLN A 55 6.68 -3.97 0.41
N LEU A 56 5.42 -3.54 0.45
CA LEU A 56 4.74 -2.96 -0.71
C LEU A 56 5.34 -1.63 -1.14
N GLN A 57 5.73 -0.79 -0.18
CA GLN A 57 6.39 0.47 -0.44
C GLN A 57 7.79 0.24 -1.03
N ASP A 58 8.57 -0.65 -0.44
CA ASP A 58 9.93 -1.00 -0.89
C ASP A 58 9.95 -1.56 -2.32
N ARG A 59 8.89 -2.30 -2.70
CA ARG A 59 8.72 -2.85 -4.05
C ARG A 59 8.04 -1.90 -5.02
N GLY A 60 7.78 -0.66 -4.62
CA GLY A 60 7.22 0.38 -5.49
C GLY A 60 5.77 0.14 -5.90
N PHE A 61 4.99 -0.63 -5.13
CA PHE A 61 3.55 -0.81 -5.41
C PHE A 61 2.70 0.30 -4.80
N ILE A 62 3.14 0.87 -3.69
CA ILE A 62 2.44 1.94 -2.98
C ILE A 62 3.41 3.07 -2.61
N VAL A 63 2.91 4.29 -2.63
CA VAL A 63 3.63 5.47 -2.13
C VAL A 63 2.80 6.11 -1.02
N LYS A 64 3.45 6.46 0.09
CA LYS A 64 2.80 7.18 1.18
C LYS A 64 2.54 8.62 0.73
N MET A 65 1.28 9.07 0.84
CA MET A 65 0.89 10.44 0.50
C MET A 65 0.88 11.33 1.74
N ASP A 66 0.15 10.93 2.79
CA ASP A 66 0.14 11.63 4.08
C ASP A 66 0.67 10.75 5.22
N GLU A 67 1.27 11.40 6.21
CA GLU A 67 1.56 10.76 7.48
C GLU A 67 0.29 10.59 8.33
N SER A 68 0.29 9.60 9.22
CA SER A 68 -0.79 9.43 10.18
C SER A 68 -0.73 10.55 11.20
N GLU A 69 -1.75 11.38 11.25
CA GLU A 69 -1.90 12.39 12.29
C GLU A 69 -2.82 11.89 13.39
N PHE A 70 -2.37 11.99 14.64
CA PHE A 70 -3.22 11.81 15.81
C PHE A 70 -3.39 13.16 16.48
N ASN A 71 -4.52 13.81 16.21
CA ASN A 71 -4.88 15.07 16.85
C ASN A 71 -6.19 14.87 17.63
N SER A 72 -6.15 15.09 18.94
CA SER A 72 -7.33 14.95 19.81
C SER A 72 -8.45 15.95 19.47
N ARG A 73 -8.15 17.03 18.74
CA ARG A 73 -9.11 18.09 18.35
C ARG A 73 -9.68 17.91 16.94
N THR A 74 -8.92 17.39 15.99
CA THR A 74 -9.35 17.20 14.58
C THR A 74 -9.57 15.73 14.18
N GLY A 75 -9.33 14.79 15.10
CA GLY A 75 -9.48 13.36 14.87
C GLY A 75 -8.16 12.67 14.48
N SER A 76 -8.19 11.33 14.47
CA SER A 76 -7.06 10.52 14.04
C SER A 76 -7.18 10.21 12.55
N LYS A 77 -6.23 10.63 11.72
CA LYS A 77 -6.17 10.28 10.31
C LYS A 77 -5.28 9.04 10.12
N ALA A 78 -5.78 8.06 9.38
CA ALA A 78 -4.96 6.94 8.92
C ALA A 78 -3.90 7.43 7.93
N ARG A 79 -2.83 6.66 7.74
CA ARG A 79 -1.90 6.91 6.63
C ARG A 79 -2.65 6.73 5.32
N SER A 80 -2.39 7.63 4.39
CA SER A 80 -2.98 7.61 3.06
C SER A 80 -1.96 7.14 2.03
N TRP A 81 -2.40 6.36 1.06
CA TRP A 81 -1.52 5.68 0.11
C TRP A 81 -1.99 5.88 -1.33
N ARG A 82 -1.05 6.06 -2.25
CA ARG A 82 -1.29 6.00 -3.70
C ARG A 82 -0.80 4.66 -4.24
N LEU A 83 -1.62 4.02 -5.05
CA LEU A 83 -1.23 2.81 -5.79
C LEU A 83 -0.50 3.22 -7.07
N THR A 84 0.76 2.82 -7.22
CA THR A 84 1.60 3.31 -8.34
C THR A 84 1.20 2.73 -9.69
N TYR A 85 0.48 1.61 -9.68
CA TYR A 85 -0.02 0.90 -10.87
C TYR A 85 -1.43 1.30 -11.29
N MET A 86 -2.06 2.23 -10.56
CA MET A 86 -3.35 2.81 -10.90
C MET A 86 -3.18 4.28 -11.28
N PRO A 87 -4.07 4.84 -12.11
CA PRO A 87 -4.06 6.27 -12.38
C PRO A 87 -4.34 7.04 -11.08
N TYR A 88 -3.93 8.30 -11.05
CA TYR A 88 -4.19 9.17 -9.91
C TYR A 88 -4.20 10.62 -10.36
N THR A 89 -5.23 11.39 -10.00
CA THR A 89 -5.40 12.80 -10.36
C THR A 89 -5.27 13.05 -11.86
N SER A 90 -5.87 12.16 -12.66
CA SER A 90 -5.84 12.19 -14.14
C SER A 90 -4.44 12.02 -14.75
N LYS A 91 -3.48 11.52 -13.98
CA LYS A 91 -2.14 11.14 -14.46
C LYS A 91 -2.08 9.63 -14.67
N ALA A 92 -1.29 9.22 -15.66
CA ALA A 92 -1.01 7.82 -15.91
C ALA A 92 -0.31 7.16 -14.70
N PRO A 93 -0.47 5.83 -14.52
CA PRO A 93 0.27 5.07 -13.51
C PRO A 93 1.78 5.29 -13.62
N THR A 94 2.47 5.43 -12.49
CA THR A 94 3.93 5.57 -12.46
C THR A 94 4.67 4.24 -12.53
N ASN A 95 4.00 3.13 -12.20
CA ASN A 95 4.52 1.77 -12.26
C ASN A 95 5.92 1.60 -11.63
N GLU A 96 6.16 2.22 -10.48
CA GLU A 96 7.47 2.23 -9.81
C GLU A 96 8.01 0.81 -9.53
N TRP A 97 7.12 -0.17 -9.39
CA TRP A 97 7.44 -1.60 -9.26
C TRP A 97 8.17 -2.22 -10.46
N GLU A 98 8.15 -1.59 -11.65
CA GLU A 98 8.88 -2.07 -12.83
C GLU A 98 10.40 -1.88 -12.69
N ASN A 99 10.82 -0.86 -11.94
CA ASN A 99 12.23 -0.54 -11.72
C ASN A 99 12.81 -1.23 -10.48
N TRP A 100 12.01 -2.03 -9.77
CA TRP A 100 12.49 -2.72 -8.57
C TRP A 100 13.44 -3.85 -8.95
N VAL A 101 14.64 -3.79 -8.36
CA VAL A 101 15.68 -4.82 -8.48
C VAL A 101 15.93 -5.39 -7.10
N ASP A 102 16.08 -6.72 -7.02
CA ASP A 102 16.43 -7.38 -5.77
C ASP A 102 17.86 -7.01 -5.40
N LYS A 103 18.01 -6.13 -4.40
CA LYS A 103 19.31 -5.78 -3.85
C LYS A 103 19.69 -6.89 -2.89
N ASN A 104 20.39 -7.90 -3.42
CA ASN A 104 21.06 -8.96 -2.66
C ASN A 104 21.91 -8.39 -1.52
#